data_AF-A0A850SD68-F1
#
_entry.id   AF-A0A850SD68-F1
#
_cell.length_a   1.000
_cell.length_b   1.000
_cell.length_c   1.000
_cell.angle_alpha   90.00
_cell.angle_beta   90.00
_cell.angle_gamma   90.00
#
_symmetry.space_group_name_H-M   'P 1'
#
loop_
_entity.id
_entity.type
_entity.pdbx_description
1 polymer ?
#
loop_
_entity_poly.entity_id
_entity_poly.type
_entity_poly.pdbx_seq_one_letter_code
_entity_poly.pdbx_strand_id
1 'polypeptide(L)' 'MSDKSLWELKEAAKWSSNPQEKKEAIKRLSARGVEALPSLEEIMRVTAYDDIKAACIDAIRSASSEGKAQVKLADLPP' A
#
# COMPACT_ATOMS: atom_id res chain seq x y z
N MET A 1 2.50 -7.97 -18.35
CA MET A 1 1.49 -8.20 -17.30
C MET A 1 0.87 -6.86 -16.99
N SER A 2 -0.44 -6.71 -17.10
CA SER A 2 -1.08 -5.42 -16.87
C SER A 2 -0.82 -4.98 -15.44
N ASP A 3 -0.12 -3.85 -15.28
CA ASP A 3 -0.04 -3.14 -14.01
C ASP A 3 -1.47 -2.85 -13.56
N LYS A 4 -1.99 -3.69 -12.64
CA LYS A 4 -3.29 -3.42 -12.01
C LYS A 4 -3.23 -2.03 -11.43
N SER A 5 -4.17 -1.18 -11.83
CA SER A 5 -4.18 0.23 -11.43
C SER A 5 -4.29 0.34 -9.90
N LEU A 6 -3.83 1.46 -9.33
CA LEU A 6 -3.91 1.70 -7.88
C LEU A 6 -5.34 1.49 -7.36
N TRP A 7 -6.32 1.91 -8.16
CA TRP A 7 -7.73 1.71 -7.92
C TRP A 7 -8.13 0.22 -7.88
N GLU A 8 -7.67 -0.60 -8.84
CA GLU A 8 -7.98 -2.04 -8.86
C GLU A 8 -7.38 -2.77 -7.66
N LEU A 9 -6.16 -2.39 -7.27
CA LEU A 9 -5.52 -2.94 -6.06
C LEU A 9 -6.28 -2.52 -4.80
N LYS A 10 -6.77 -1.27 -4.74
CA LYS A 10 -7.61 -0.79 -3.65
C LYS A 10 -8.92 -1.59 -3.56
N GLU A 11 -9.61 -1.74 -4.69
CA GLU A 11 -10.86 -2.51 -4.79
C GLU A 11 -10.64 -3.95 -4.33
N ALA A 12 -9.58 -4.62 -4.81
CA ALA A 12 -9.24 -5.97 -4.38
C ALA A 12 -8.97 -6.06 -2.88
N ALA A 13 -8.22 -5.12 -2.31
CA ALA A 13 -7.91 -5.10 -0.89
C ALA A 13 -9.15 -4.87 0.00
N LYS A 14 -10.14 -4.11 -0.47
CA LYS A 14 -11.40 -3.85 0.26
C LYS A 14 -12.38 -5.02 0.11
N TRP A 15 -12.68 -5.39 -1.13
CA TRP A 15 -13.84 -6.19 -1.49
C TRP A 15 -13.53 -7.62 -1.90
N SER A 16 -12.25 -8.02 -2.03
CA SER A 16 -11.96 -9.43 -2.35
C SER A 16 -12.52 -10.35 -1.26
N SER A 17 -13.02 -11.52 -1.65
CA SER A 17 -13.45 -12.55 -0.70
C SER A 17 -12.26 -13.32 -0.10
N ASN A 18 -11.10 -13.26 -0.75
CA ASN A 18 -9.91 -14.02 -0.37
C ASN A 18 -8.96 -13.17 0.48
N PRO A 19 -8.70 -13.53 1.75
CA PRO A 19 -7.77 -12.77 2.61
C PRO A 19 -6.35 -12.74 2.04
N GLN A 20 -5.94 -13.78 1.31
CA GLN A 20 -4.63 -13.82 0.65
C GLN A 20 -4.53 -12.80 -0.49
N GLU A 21 -5.57 -12.68 -1.33
CA GLU A 21 -5.61 -11.66 -2.38
C GLU A 21 -5.61 -10.24 -1.81
N LYS A 22 -6.29 -10.01 -0.67
CA LYS A 22 -6.24 -8.73 0.04
C LYS A 22 -4.81 -8.39 0.45
N LYS A 23 -4.11 -9.34 1.07
CA LYS A 23 -2.71 -9.17 1.51
C LYS A 23 -1.77 -8.91 0.33
N GLU A 24 -1.94 -9.63 -0.79
CA GLU A 24 -1.17 -9.37 -2.01
C GLU A 24 -1.44 -7.99 -2.61
N ALA A 25 -2.69 -7.57 -2.66
CA ALA A 25 -3.06 -6.24 -3.16
C ALA A 25 -2.46 -5.13 -2.31
N ILE A 26 -2.49 -5.27 -0.98
CA ILE A 26 -1.85 -4.36 -0.02
C ILE A 26 -0.33 -4.28 -0.23
N LYS A 27 0.33 -5.43 -0.46
CA LYS A 27 1.78 -5.47 -0.72
C LYS A 27 2.15 -4.82 -2.06
N ARG A 28 1.30 -4.96 -3.09
CA ARG A 28 1.48 -4.26 -4.38
C ARG A 28 1.22 -2.76 -4.24
N LEU A 29 0.26 -2.36 -3.39
CA LEU A 29 0.03 -0.97 -3.04
C LEU A 29 1.25 -0.37 -2.34
N SER A 30 1.84 -1.02 -1.35
CA SER A 30 3.03 -0.48 -0.67
C SER A 30 4.22 -0.27 -1.61
N ALA A 31 4.38 -1.14 -2.62
CA ALA A 31 5.44 -1.01 -3.62
C ALA A 31 5.28 0.22 -4.53
N ARG A 32 4.08 0.82 -4.60
CA ARG A 32 3.87 2.11 -5.28
C ARG A 32 4.33 3.30 -4.42
N GLY A 33 4.60 3.08 -3.13
CA GLY A 33 5.07 4.12 -2.22
C GLY A 33 3.98 5.10 -1.77
N VAL A 34 4.35 6.38 -1.69
CA VAL A 34 3.56 7.43 -1.02
C VAL A 34 2.16 7.61 -1.65
N GLU A 35 2.01 7.36 -2.96
CA GLU A 35 0.71 7.46 -3.66
C GLU A 35 -0.34 6.47 -3.13
N ALA A 36 0.09 5.36 -2.53
CA ALA A 36 -0.80 4.30 -2.05
C ALA A 36 -1.23 4.49 -0.59
N LEU A 37 -0.59 5.39 0.16
CA LEU A 37 -0.92 5.68 1.57
C LEU A 37 -2.41 5.98 1.80
N PRO A 38 -3.05 6.92 1.09
CA PRO A 38 -4.47 7.23 1.32
C PRO A 38 -5.37 6.02 1.05
N SER A 39 -4.98 5.16 0.09
CA SER A 39 -5.71 3.93 -0.21
C SER A 39 -5.56 2.89 0.90
N LEU A 40 -4.34 2.70 1.41
CA LEU A 40 -4.06 1.78 2.51
C LEU A 40 -4.77 2.19 3.81
N GLU A 41 -4.83 3.49 4.11
CA GLU A 41 -5.57 4.02 5.27
C GLU A 41 -7.08 3.79 5.13
N GLU A 42 -7.65 3.98 3.94
CA GLU A 42 -9.06 3.72 3.69
C GLU A 42 -9.39 2.23 3.84
N ILE A 43 -8.55 1.34 3.29
CA ILE A 43 -8.72 -0.12 3.45
C ILE A 43 -8.70 -0.50 4.93
N MET A 44 -7.76 0.05 5.71
CA MET A 44 -7.63 -0.22 7.14
C MET A 44 -8.89 0.20 7.92
N ARG A 45 -9.53 1.31 7.54
CA ARG A 45 -10.77 1.79 8.18
C ARG A 45 -12.00 0.95 7.79
N VAL A 46 -12.03 0.41 6.58
CA VAL A 46 -13.17 -0.37 6.07
C VAL A 46 -13.07 -1.85 6.48
N THR A 47 -11.86 -2.39 6.60
CA THR A 47 -11.66 -3.81 6.91
C THR A 47 -11.91 -4.12 8.39
N ALA A 48 -12.73 -5.14 8.65
CA ALA A 48 -12.96 -5.65 10.01
C ALA A 48 -11.89 -6.66 10.46
N TYR A 49 -11.06 -7.16 9.52
CA TYR A 49 -10.08 -8.20 9.79
C TYR A 49 -8.78 -7.60 10.34
N ASP A 50 -8.39 -7.95 11.56
CA ASP A 50 -7.17 -7.44 12.19
C ASP A 50 -5.90 -7.87 11.44
N ASP A 51 -5.88 -9.07 10.86
CA ASP A 51 -4.83 -9.52 9.93
C ASP A 51 -4.60 -8.57 8.75
N ILE A 52 -5.68 -8.03 8.20
CA ILE A 52 -5.63 -7.12 7.05
C ILE A 52 -5.22 -5.73 7.52
N LYS A 53 -5.70 -5.29 8.69
CA LYS A 53 -5.23 -4.03 9.30
C LYS A 53 -3.72 -4.06 9.56
N ALA A 54 -3.20 -5.15 10.11
CA ALA A 54 -1.77 -5.32 10.35
C ALA A 54 -0.98 -5.24 9.05
N ALA A 55 -1.45 -5.91 7.98
CA ALA A 55 -0.85 -5.80 6.65
C ALA A 55 -0.87 -4.36 6.10
N CYS A 56 -1.98 -3.62 6.28
CA CYS A 56 -2.07 -2.22 5.90
C CYS A 56 -1.08 -1.34 6.66
N ILE A 57 -0.93 -1.54 7.98
CA ILE A 57 0.01 -0.77 8.81
C ILE A 57 1.46 -1.01 8.34
N ASP A 58 1.83 -2.27 8.10
CA ASP A 58 3.16 -2.63 7.61
C ASP A 58 3.41 -2.06 6.19
N ALA A 59 2.41 -2.12 5.32
CA ALA A 59 2.43 -1.53 4.00
C ALA A 59 2.59 0.01 4.02
N ILE A 60 1.87 0.70 4.90
CA ILE A 60 1.98 2.16 5.11
C ILE A 60 3.39 2.52 5.56
N ARG A 61 3.95 1.75 6.51
CA ARG A 61 5.31 1.95 7.01
C ARG A 61 6.36 1.72 5.94
N SER A 62 6.21 0.67 5.13
CA SER A 62 7.09 0.35 4.00
C SER A 62 7.03 1.44 2.92
N ALA A 63 5.83 1.81 2.49
CA ALA A 63 5.60 2.89 1.52
C ALA A 63 6.18 4.24 1.98
N SER A 64 6.07 4.56 3.28
CA SER A 64 6.65 5.77 3.88
C SER A 64 8.18 5.73 3.96
N SER A 65 8.75 4.54 4.09
CA SER A 65 10.21 4.34 4.15
C SER A 65 10.83 4.40 2.75
N GLU A 66 10.18 3.84 1.74
CA GLU A 66 10.61 3.93 0.34
C GLU A 66 10.48 5.34 -0.22
N GLY A 67 9.44 6.09 0.17
CA GLY A 67 9.32 7.51 -0.17
C GLY A 67 10.49 8.35 0.35
N LYS A 68 11.07 7.99 1.51
CA LYS A 68 12.25 8.67 2.07
C LYS A 68 13.56 8.34 1.37
N ALA A 69 13.67 7.19 0.70
CA ALA A 69 14.87 6.84 -0.05
C ALA A 69 15.05 7.71 -1.30
N GLN A 70 13.95 8.20 -1.90
CA GLN A 70 13.98 9.00 -3.12
C GLN A 70 14.29 10.49 -2.83
N VAL A 71 13.89 11.02 -1.68
CA VAL A 71 14.16 12.43 -1.31
C VAL A 71 15.61 12.66 -0.86
N LYS A 72 16.36 11.60 -0.53
CA LYS A 72 17.73 11.73 0.00
C LYS A 72 18.82 11.84 -1.07
N LEU A 73 18.48 11.69 -2.36
CA LEU A 73 19.44 11.83 -3.47
C LEU A 73 19.39 13.20 -4.16
N ALA A 74 18.40 14.05 -3.86
CA ALA A 74 18.22 15.35 -4.52
C ALA A 74 18.78 16.55 -3.72
N ASP A 75 19.37 16.35 -2.54
CA ASP A 75 19.89 17.43 -1.67
C ASP A 75 21.39 17.24 -1.38
N LEU A 76 22.21 17.29 -2.44
CA LEU A 76 23.66 17.42 -2.32
C LEU A 76 24.08 18.68 -3.09
N PRO A 77 24.55 19.75 -2.41
CA PRO A 77 25.10 20.90 -3.11
C PRO A 77 26.44 20.54 -3.79
N PRO A 78 26.83 21.29 -4.84
CA PRO A 78 27.97 20.98 -5.72
C PRO A 78 29.34 21.01 -5.03
#